data_AF-A0A5J6PF54-F1
#
_entry.id   AF-A0A5J6PF54-F1
#
_cell.length_a   1.000
_cell.length_b   1.000
_cell.length_c   1.000
_cell.angle_alpha   90.00
_cell.angle_beta   90.00
_cell.angle_gamma   90.00
#
_symmetry.space_group_name_H-M   'P 1'
#
loop_
_entity.id
_entity.type
_entity.pdbx_description
1 polymer ?
#
loop_
_entity_poly.entity_id
_entity_poly.type
_entity_poly.pdbx_seq_one_letter_code
_entity_poly.pdbx_strand_id
1 'polypeptide(L)'
;MNIQQHVRIARIKQFSRYLYLALSGLRYVLWVVWPLAVAAMVFGNKMQINVRDMQMKDVEPSLLQRVLLVGALSAFMFVAIKIIFHFRELIRHFSEGDIFNKAAIDHARKALFSGLVIYGLYLVVMVASWVWMIQQSSGVSVNVNLDVSFIFALMFFGLMYVLLWALEIGSDLNEESELTI
;
A
#
# COMPACT_ATOMS: atom_id res chain seq x y z
N MET A 1 8.49 28.22 -31.33
CA MET A 1 8.61 28.78 -29.97
C MET A 1 8.33 27.63 -29.00
N ASN A 2 9.32 27.24 -28.19
CA ASN A 2 9.34 25.94 -27.51
C ASN A 2 8.57 25.98 -26.19
N ILE A 3 7.30 25.59 -26.22
CA ILE A 3 6.35 25.67 -25.09
C ILE A 3 6.68 24.63 -23.98
N GLN A 4 7.67 23.76 -24.19
CA GLN A 4 8.13 22.77 -23.21
C GLN A 4 9.21 23.27 -22.24
N GLN A 5 9.64 24.54 -22.32
CA GLN A 5 10.62 25.13 -21.40
C GLN A 5 10.01 25.84 -20.18
N HIS A 6 8.77 25.51 -19.80
CA HIS A 6 8.16 26.13 -18.64
C HIS A 6 8.74 25.58 -17.33
N VAL A 7 9.22 26.49 -16.47
CA VAL A 7 9.64 26.32 -15.06
C VAL A 7 8.77 25.32 -14.25
N ARG A 8 7.50 25.14 -14.65
CA ARG A 8 6.58 24.14 -14.10
C ARG A 8 7.06 22.69 -14.32
N ILE A 9 7.59 22.33 -15.48
CA ILE A 9 8.09 20.98 -15.78
C ILE A 9 9.36 20.69 -14.97
N ALA A 10 10.25 21.68 -14.81
CA ALA A 10 11.43 21.55 -13.94
C ALA A 10 11.04 21.34 -12.46
N ARG A 11 10.00 22.04 -11.98
CA ARG A 11 9.48 21.87 -10.61
C ARG A 11 8.83 20.50 -10.41
N ILE A 12 8.08 19.99 -11.40
CA ILE A 12 7.52 18.63 -11.37
C ILE A 12 8.64 17.59 -11.32
N LYS A 13 9.68 17.72 -12.15
CA LYS A 13 10.86 16.82 -12.10
C LYS A 13 11.55 16.84 -10.74
N GLN A 14 11.71 18.03 -10.14
CA GLN A 14 12.32 18.15 -8.82
C GLN A 14 11.47 17.51 -7.72
N PHE A 15 10.15 17.73 -7.74
CA PHE A 15 9.22 17.11 -6.79
C PHE A 15 9.20 15.58 -6.92
N SER A 16 9.13 15.06 -8.15
CA SER A 16 9.22 13.61 -8.44
C SER A 16 10.52 13.01 -7.90
N ARG A 17 11.64 13.74 -7.98
CA ARG A 17 12.92 13.28 -7.42
C ARG A 17 12.90 13.18 -5.89
N TYR A 18 12.31 14.16 -5.20
CA TYR A 18 12.12 14.06 -3.75
C TYR A 18 11.20 12.91 -3.36
N LEU A 19 10.11 12.72 -4.11
CA LEU A 19 9.17 11.62 -3.87
C LEU A 19 9.83 10.25 -4.12
N TYR A 20 10.66 10.13 -5.16
CA TYR A 20 11.46 8.93 -5.42
C TYR A 20 12.43 8.63 -4.27
N LEU A 21 13.11 9.64 -3.73
CA LEU A 21 14.00 9.50 -2.57
C LEU A 21 13.22 9.09 -1.32
N ALA A 22 12.06 9.71 -1.07
CA ALA A 22 11.20 9.36 0.06
C ALA A 22 10.70 7.91 -0.04
N LEU A 23 10.23 7.48 -1.22
CA LEU A 23 9.79 6.09 -1.47
C LEU A 23 10.96 5.10 -1.34
N SER A 24 12.15 5.48 -1.79
CA SER A 24 13.36 4.66 -1.63
C SER A 24 13.76 4.52 -0.16
N GLY A 25 13.70 5.60 0.60
CA GLY A 25 13.91 5.59 2.05
C GLY A 25 12.88 4.72 2.77
N LEU A 26 11.59 4.87 2.44
CA LEU A 26 10.52 4.05 3.00
C LEU A 26 10.71 2.56 2.71
N ARG A 27 11.11 2.21 1.48
CA ARG A 27 11.45 0.82 1.12
C ARG A 27 12.60 0.28 1.98
N TYR A 28 13.64 1.07 2.20
CA TYR A 28 14.77 0.67 3.03
C TYR A 28 14.35 0.45 4.49
N VAL A 29 13.56 1.38 5.04
CA VAL A 29 12.99 1.24 6.38
C VAL A 29 12.18 -0.04 6.50
N LEU A 30 11.29 -0.34 5.55
CA LEU A 30 10.52 -1.59 5.56
C LEU A 30 11.39 -2.83 5.47
N TRP A 31 12.45 -2.79 4.67
CA TRP A 31 13.42 -3.88 4.57
C TRP A 31 14.17 -4.16 5.87
N VAL A 32 14.42 -3.13 6.68
CA VAL A 32 15.07 -3.27 8.00
C VAL A 32 14.05 -3.68 9.07
N VAL A 33 12.87 -3.07 9.05
CA VAL A 33 11.80 -3.33 10.03
C VAL A 33 11.24 -4.74 9.89
N TRP A 34 11.15 -5.28 8.66
CA TRP A 34 10.61 -6.62 8.43
C TRP A 34 11.35 -7.73 9.20
N PRO A 35 12.67 -7.95 9.05
CA PRO A 35 13.37 -8.98 9.80
C PRO A 35 13.39 -8.70 11.32
N LEU A 36 13.42 -7.44 11.74
CA LEU A 36 13.34 -7.07 13.15
C LEU A 36 11.98 -7.46 13.76
N ALA A 37 10.88 -7.19 13.05
CA ALA A 37 9.54 -7.54 13.50
C ALA A 37 9.32 -9.06 13.51
N VAL A 38 9.86 -9.79 12.53
CA VAL A 38 9.85 -11.26 12.51
C VAL A 38 10.64 -11.81 13.71
N ALA A 39 11.86 -11.31 13.95
CA ALA A 39 12.67 -11.72 15.10
C ALA A 39 11.95 -11.45 16.43
N ALA A 40 11.33 -10.28 16.58
CA ALA A 40 10.56 -9.92 17.77
C ALA A 40 9.37 -10.89 18.00
N MET A 41 8.68 -11.33 16.95
CA MET A 41 7.57 -12.28 17.07
C MET A 41 8.03 -13.73 17.31
N VAL A 42 9.18 -14.14 16.77
CA VAL A 42 9.70 -15.50 16.96
C VAL A 42 10.31 -15.68 18.35
N PHE A 43 11.17 -14.74 18.75
CA PHE A 43 11.94 -14.81 20.01
C PHE A 43 11.26 -14.11 21.19
N GLY A 44 10.20 -13.32 20.94
CA GLY A 44 9.41 -12.70 21.99
C GLY A 44 8.60 -13.73 22.77
N ASN A 45 8.75 -13.76 24.09
CA ASN A 45 7.98 -14.64 24.96
C ASN A 45 6.60 -14.07 25.32
N LYS A 46 6.43 -12.75 25.22
CA LYS A 46 5.20 -12.04 25.59
C LYS A 46 4.73 -11.19 24.43
N MET A 47 3.52 -11.45 23.95
CA MET A 47 2.90 -10.65 22.89
C MET A 47 1.70 -9.92 23.47
N GLN A 48 1.67 -8.60 23.31
CA GLN A 48 0.49 -7.80 23.60
C GLN A 48 -0.37 -7.79 22.36
N ILE A 49 -1.52 -8.45 22.42
CA ILE A 49 -2.51 -8.44 21.35
C ILE A 49 -3.62 -7.48 21.79
N ASN A 50 -3.72 -6.36 21.09
CA ASN A 50 -4.81 -5.42 21.28
C ASN A 50 -5.93 -5.79 20.30
N VAL A 51 -7.03 -6.34 20.83
CA VAL A 51 -8.26 -6.56 20.05
C VAL A 51 -9.29 -5.53 20.51
N ARG A 52 -9.45 -4.44 19.74
CA ARG A 52 -10.28 -3.27 20.08
C ARG A 52 -10.01 -2.73 21.50
N ASP A 53 -10.81 -3.17 22.47
CA ASP A 53 -10.78 -2.72 23.88
C ASP A 53 -10.21 -3.75 24.85
N MET A 54 -9.93 -4.98 24.38
CA MET A 54 -9.30 -6.01 25.18
C MET A 54 -7.79 -6.00 24.93
N GLN A 55 -7.06 -5.42 25.88
CA GLN A 55 -5.61 -5.59 25.98
C GLN A 55 -5.32 -6.90 26.70
N MET A 56 -5.12 -7.98 25.95
CA MET A 56 -4.61 -9.21 26.54
C MET A 56 -3.10 -9.09 26.67
N LYS A 57 -2.64 -8.78 27.89
CA LYS A 57 -1.23 -8.76 28.25
C LYS A 57 -0.75 -10.19 28.52
N ASP A 58 0.44 -10.51 28.03
CA ASP A 58 1.16 -11.75 28.32
C ASP A 58 0.43 -13.03 27.86
N VAL A 59 -0.22 -12.99 26.69
CA VAL A 59 -0.65 -14.22 26.02
C VAL A 59 0.60 -14.89 25.47
N GLU A 60 0.86 -16.13 25.88
CA GLU A 60 1.86 -17.00 25.24
C GLU A 60 1.20 -17.66 24.02
N PRO A 61 1.49 -17.21 22.79
CA PRO A 61 0.86 -17.78 21.63
C PRO A 61 1.45 -19.17 21.37
N SER A 62 0.59 -20.10 20.97
CA SER A 62 1.03 -21.43 20.55
C SER A 62 1.96 -21.34 19.33
N LEU A 63 2.78 -22.38 19.11
CA LEU A 63 3.72 -22.40 17.99
C LEU A 63 3.00 -22.20 16.64
N LEU A 64 1.81 -22.80 16.48
CA LEU A 64 0.95 -22.61 15.31
C LEU A 64 0.52 -21.15 15.15
N GLN A 65 0.09 -20.48 16.22
CA GLN A 65 -0.30 -19.07 16.19
C GLN A 65 0.88 -18.16 15.84
N ARG A 66 2.09 -18.43 16.37
CA ARG A 66 3.31 -17.68 16.02
C ARG A 66 3.62 -17.80 14.53
N VAL A 67 3.57 -19.01 13.97
CA VAL A 67 3.82 -19.22 12.53
C VAL A 67 2.79 -18.49 11.68
N LEU A 68 1.50 -18.54 12.04
CA LEU A 68 0.45 -17.83 11.33
C LEU A 68 0.62 -16.31 11.40
N LEU A 69 0.97 -15.75 12.55
CA LEU A 69 1.20 -14.31 12.74
C LEU A 69 2.43 -13.83 11.94
N VAL A 70 3.53 -14.57 12.00
CA VAL A 70 4.74 -14.27 11.24
C VAL A 70 4.47 -14.37 9.73
N GLY A 71 3.71 -15.38 9.30
CA GLY A 71 3.28 -15.54 7.92
C GLY A 71 2.42 -14.38 7.44
N ALA A 72 1.42 -13.98 8.23
CA ALA A 72 0.55 -12.84 7.92
C ALA A 72 1.32 -11.51 7.87
N LEU A 73 2.19 -11.26 8.86
CA LEU A 73 3.08 -10.09 8.88
C LEU A 73 3.99 -10.05 7.65
N SER A 74 4.59 -11.20 7.31
CA SER A 74 5.51 -11.29 6.17
C SER A 74 4.78 -11.09 4.85
N ALA A 75 3.57 -11.64 4.70
CA ALA A 75 2.72 -11.39 3.54
C ALA A 75 2.37 -9.90 3.41
N PHE A 76 2.01 -9.25 4.53
CA PHE A 76 1.71 -7.81 4.55
C PHE A 76 2.93 -6.97 4.16
N MET A 77 4.09 -7.23 4.78
CA MET A 77 5.34 -6.52 4.48
C MET A 77 5.78 -6.73 3.02
N PHE A 78 5.65 -7.96 2.50
CA PHE A 78 5.97 -8.27 1.11
C PHE A 78 5.10 -7.46 0.13
N VAL A 79 3.79 -7.41 0.35
CA VAL A 79 2.87 -6.61 -0.48
C VAL A 79 3.15 -5.12 -0.34
N ALA A 80 3.43 -4.61 0.87
CA ALA A 80 3.78 -3.21 1.10
C ALA A 80 5.05 -2.79 0.34
N ILE A 81 6.10 -3.62 0.39
CA ILE A 81 7.33 -3.40 -0.39
C ILE A 81 7.03 -3.40 -1.90
N LYS A 82 6.16 -4.30 -2.36
CA LYS A 82 5.77 -4.39 -3.77
C LYS A 82 5.00 -3.14 -4.25
N ILE A 83 4.09 -2.62 -3.42
CA ILE A 83 3.38 -1.35 -3.67
C ILE A 83 4.39 -0.21 -3.84
N ILE A 84 5.30 -0.05 -2.89
CA ILE A 84 6.31 1.01 -2.91
C ILE A 84 7.25 0.87 -4.11
N PHE A 85 7.61 -0.37 -4.49
CA PHE A 85 8.39 -0.62 -5.70
C PHE A 85 7.68 -0.10 -6.95
N HIS A 86 6.40 -0.44 -7.14
CA HIS A 86 5.64 0.00 -8.30
C HIS A 86 5.42 1.52 -8.32
N PHE A 87 5.14 2.15 -7.17
CA PHE A 87 5.09 3.60 -7.08
C PHE A 87 6.42 4.26 -7.39
N ARG A 88 7.53 3.68 -6.91
CA ARG A 88 8.86 4.22 -7.19
C ARG A 88 9.19 4.19 -8.68
N GLU A 89 8.88 3.10 -9.37
CA GLU A 89 9.08 3.01 -10.82
C GLU A 89 8.15 3.95 -11.59
N LEU A 90 6.90 4.11 -11.16
CA LEU A 90 6.00 5.12 -11.71
C LEU A 90 6.63 6.53 -11.59
N ILE A 91 7.09 6.90 -10.40
CA ILE A 91 7.71 8.22 -10.17
C ILE A 91 9.03 8.39 -10.96
N ARG A 92 9.77 7.31 -11.22
CA ARG A 92 10.96 7.35 -12.07
C ARG A 92 10.60 7.81 -13.49
N HIS A 93 9.59 7.19 -14.10
CA HIS A 93 9.09 7.60 -15.43
C HIS A 93 8.65 9.08 -15.45
N PHE A 94 7.94 9.53 -14.41
CA PHE A 94 7.59 10.94 -14.25
C PHE A 94 8.81 11.87 -14.12
N SER A 95 9.89 11.43 -13.51
CA SER A 95 11.12 12.22 -13.35
C SER A 95 11.93 12.33 -14.65
N GLU A 96 11.92 11.28 -15.47
CA GLU A 96 12.58 11.24 -16.77
C GLU A 96 11.82 12.11 -17.79
N GLY A 97 10.51 12.30 -17.57
CA GLY A 97 9.62 13.11 -18.40
C GLY A 97 8.82 12.27 -19.41
N ASP A 98 8.98 10.95 -19.36
CA ASP A 98 8.23 9.98 -20.14
C ASP A 98 7.00 9.52 -19.33
N ILE A 99 6.02 10.42 -19.23
CA ILE A 99 4.87 10.28 -18.32
C ILE A 99 3.79 9.35 -18.91
N PHE A 100 3.62 9.38 -20.24
CA PHE A 100 2.52 8.77 -20.95
C PHE A 100 2.99 7.54 -21.74
N ASN A 101 3.54 6.58 -21.01
CA ASN A 101 4.06 5.33 -21.55
C ASN A 101 3.27 4.13 -20.99
N LYS A 102 3.05 3.10 -21.82
CA LYS A 102 2.44 1.82 -21.44
C LYS A 102 3.12 1.18 -20.23
N ALA A 103 4.44 1.36 -20.08
CA ALA A 103 5.19 0.88 -18.92
C ALA A 103 4.79 1.59 -17.60
N ALA A 104 4.55 2.90 -17.65
CA ALA A 104 4.09 3.67 -16.49
C ALA A 104 2.67 3.26 -16.07
N ILE A 105 1.78 3.05 -17.04
CA ILE A 105 0.41 2.55 -16.82
C ILE A 105 0.44 1.15 -16.18
N ASP A 106 1.28 0.24 -16.67
CA ASP A 106 1.41 -1.11 -16.12
C ASP A 106 1.89 -1.08 -14.65
N HIS A 107 2.84 -0.21 -14.31
CA HIS A 107 3.27 0.00 -12.94
C HIS A 107 2.17 0.60 -12.05
N ALA A 108 1.41 1.58 -12.54
CA ALA A 108 0.27 2.15 -11.81
C ALA A 108 -0.81 1.08 -11.54
N ARG A 109 -1.14 0.26 -12.55
CA ARG A 109 -2.12 -0.83 -12.44
C ARG A 109 -1.65 -1.90 -11.45
N LYS A 110 -0.37 -2.30 -11.49
CA LYS A 110 0.22 -3.25 -10.54
C LYS A 110 0.29 -2.71 -9.11
N ALA A 111 0.52 -1.40 -8.94
CA ALA A 111 0.43 -0.74 -7.63
C ALA A 111 -1.00 -0.79 -7.08
N LEU A 112 -2.00 -0.47 -7.92
CA LEU A 112 -3.42 -0.53 -7.56
C LEU A 112 -3.85 -1.95 -7.18
N PHE A 113 -3.48 -2.96 -7.99
CA PHE A 113 -3.78 -4.35 -7.68
C PHE A 113 -3.14 -4.81 -6.37
N SER A 114 -1.87 -4.43 -6.13
CA SER A 114 -1.20 -4.74 -4.87
C SER A 114 -1.87 -4.04 -3.69
N GLY A 115 -2.38 -2.82 -3.88
CA GLY A 115 -3.22 -2.12 -2.90
C GLY A 115 -4.55 -2.84 -2.63
N LEU A 116 -5.21 -3.38 -3.65
CA LEU A 116 -6.42 -4.20 -3.46
C LEU A 116 -6.12 -5.46 -2.66
N VAL A 117 -4.98 -6.11 -2.92
CA VAL A 117 -4.54 -7.29 -2.14
C VAL A 117 -4.30 -6.93 -0.68
N ILE A 118 -3.62 -5.81 -0.39
CA ILE A 118 -3.35 -5.43 1.01
C ILE A 118 -4.64 -5.07 1.76
N TYR A 119 -5.59 -4.43 1.08
CA TYR A 119 -6.88 -4.11 1.65
C TYR A 119 -7.75 -5.36 1.84
N GLY A 120 -7.71 -6.31 0.91
CA GLY A 120 -8.36 -7.61 1.06
C GLY A 120 -7.82 -8.39 2.26
N LEU A 121 -6.50 -8.41 2.45
CA LEU A 121 -5.87 -9.01 3.64
C LEU A 121 -6.33 -8.32 4.93
N TYR A 122 -6.41 -6.99 4.94
CA TYR A 122 -6.94 -6.22 6.07
C TYR A 122 -8.38 -6.63 6.41
N LEU A 123 -9.27 -6.75 5.42
CA LEU A 123 -10.65 -7.18 5.63
C LEU A 123 -10.73 -8.61 6.21
N VAL A 124 -9.89 -9.54 5.73
CA VAL A 124 -9.84 -10.90 6.27
C VAL A 124 -9.43 -10.90 7.74
N VAL A 125 -8.39 -10.14 8.11
CA VAL A 125 -7.94 -10.02 9.50
C VAL A 125 -9.03 -9.37 10.37
N MET A 126 -9.71 -8.35 9.86
CA MET A 126 -10.81 -7.69 10.56
C MET A 126 -11.97 -8.66 10.82
N VAL A 127 -12.40 -9.43 9.81
CA VAL A 127 -13.46 -10.44 9.96
C VAL A 127 -13.04 -11.54 10.93
N ALA A 128 -11.81 -12.05 10.83
CA ALA A 128 -11.29 -13.05 11.75
C ALA A 128 -11.27 -12.55 13.20
N SER A 129 -10.86 -11.30 13.41
CA SER A 129 -10.86 -10.65 14.73
C SER A 129 -12.27 -10.48 15.28
N TRP A 130 -13.23 -10.16 14.41
CA TRP A 130 -14.64 -10.04 14.79
C TRP A 130 -15.27 -11.39 15.17
N VAL A 131 -15.02 -12.45 14.38
CA VAL A 131 -15.47 -13.82 14.67
C VAL A 131 -14.89 -14.29 16.01
N TRP A 132 -13.62 -14.03 16.26
CA TRP A 132 -12.97 -14.34 17.54
C TRP A 132 -13.63 -13.62 18.71
N MET A 133 -13.96 -12.33 18.56
CA MET A 133 -14.66 -11.58 19.62
C MET A 133 -16.05 -12.14 19.92
N ILE A 134 -16.83 -12.49 18.89
CA ILE A 134 -18.18 -13.06 19.08
C ILE A 134 -18.10 -14.37 19.87
N GLN A 135 -17.08 -15.19 19.65
CA GLN A 135 -16.90 -16.44 20.39
C GLN A 135 -16.59 -16.22 21.87
N GLN A 136 -15.97 -15.09 22.25
CA GLN A 136 -15.64 -14.77 23.64
C GLN A 136 -16.70 -13.93 24.37
N SER A 137 -17.50 -13.12 23.66
CA SER A 137 -18.49 -12.24 24.28
C SER A 137 -19.90 -12.82 24.23
N SER A 138 -20.55 -12.98 25.39
CA SER A 138 -21.94 -13.46 25.52
C SER A 138 -23.02 -12.42 25.15
N GLY A 139 -22.64 -11.29 24.55
CA GLY A 139 -23.56 -10.21 24.15
C GLY A 139 -23.22 -9.69 22.75
N VAL A 140 -24.15 -9.90 21.81
CA VAL A 140 -23.98 -9.43 20.43
C VAL A 140 -24.45 -7.98 20.34
N SER A 141 -23.50 -7.04 20.36
CA SER A 141 -23.73 -5.69 19.84
C SER A 141 -22.99 -5.55 18.51
N VAL A 142 -23.73 -5.63 17.40
CA VAL A 142 -23.19 -5.34 16.07
C VAL A 142 -23.15 -3.82 15.92
N ASN A 143 -22.04 -3.20 16.29
CA ASN A 143 -21.78 -1.81 15.97
C ASN A 143 -21.15 -1.75 14.57
N VAL A 144 -21.98 -1.51 13.54
CA VAL A 144 -21.52 -1.21 12.19
C VAL A 144 -21.02 0.24 12.17
N ASN A 145 -19.88 0.48 12.80
CA ASN A 145 -19.16 1.71 12.57
C ASN A 145 -18.55 1.59 11.18
N LEU A 146 -18.98 2.46 10.26
CA LEU A 146 -18.18 2.77 9.07
C LEU A 146 -16.88 3.37 9.58
N ASP A 147 -15.92 2.49 9.83
CA ASP A 147 -14.66 2.87 10.41
C ASP A 147 -13.98 3.87 9.48
N VAL A 148 -13.30 4.85 10.07
CA VAL A 148 -12.55 5.89 9.35
C VAL A 148 -11.61 5.26 8.32
N SER A 149 -11.11 4.07 8.61
CA SER A 149 -10.34 3.18 7.73
C SER A 149 -11.03 2.86 6.39
N PHE A 150 -12.36 2.63 6.38
CA PHE A 150 -13.12 2.31 5.16
C PHE A 150 -13.25 3.53 4.25
N ILE A 151 -13.54 4.70 4.83
CA ILE A 151 -13.63 5.96 4.07
C ILE A 151 -12.29 6.31 3.45
N PHE A 152 -11.18 6.18 4.21
CA PHE A 152 -9.85 6.40 3.67
C PHE A 152 -9.49 5.43 2.54
N ALA A 153 -9.89 4.16 2.65
CA ALA A 153 -9.69 3.20 1.58
C ALA A 153 -10.44 3.60 0.30
N LEU A 154 -11.71 3.99 0.41
CA LEU A 154 -12.49 4.47 -0.74
C LEU A 154 -11.85 5.70 -1.40
N MET A 155 -11.40 6.68 -0.60
CA MET A 155 -10.71 7.86 -1.12
C MET A 155 -9.40 7.48 -1.83
N PHE A 156 -8.60 6.60 -1.23
CA PHE A 156 -7.34 6.15 -1.80
C PHE A 156 -7.55 5.43 -3.14
N PHE A 157 -8.45 4.46 -3.19
CA PHE A 157 -8.75 3.72 -4.41
C PHE A 157 -9.40 4.60 -5.48
N GLY A 158 -10.32 5.50 -5.08
CA GLY A 158 -10.94 6.46 -5.99
C GLY A 158 -9.90 7.37 -6.66
N LEU A 159 -8.98 7.95 -5.87
CA LEU A 159 -7.88 8.77 -6.40
C LEU A 159 -6.96 7.98 -7.33
N MET A 160 -6.59 6.75 -6.95
CA MET A 160 -5.75 5.89 -7.79
C MET A 160 -6.42 5.53 -9.12
N TYR A 161 -7.73 5.31 -9.12
CA TYR A 161 -8.48 4.99 -10.33
C TYR A 161 -8.56 6.19 -11.28
N VAL A 162 -8.82 7.40 -10.73
CA VAL A 162 -8.80 8.65 -11.51
C VAL A 162 -7.41 8.90 -12.09
N LEU A 163 -6.35 8.64 -11.32
CA LEU A 163 -4.98 8.78 -11.80
C LEU A 163 -4.66 7.80 -12.93
N LEU A 164 -5.08 6.53 -12.81
CA LEU A 164 -4.91 5.54 -13.86
C LEU A 164 -5.65 5.95 -15.14
N TRP A 165 -6.90 6.39 -15.01
CA TRP A 165 -7.70 6.88 -16.12
C TRP A 165 -7.05 8.08 -16.83
N ALA A 166 -6.51 9.04 -16.07
CA ALA A 166 -5.81 10.19 -16.63
C ALA A 166 -4.51 9.79 -17.35
N LEU A 167 -3.79 8.78 -16.86
CA LEU A 167 -2.60 8.24 -17.52
C LEU A 167 -2.94 7.49 -18.81
N GLU A 168 -4.01 6.70 -18.82
CA GLU A 168 -4.47 5.96 -20.00
C GLU A 168 -4.86 6.94 -21.12
N ILE A 169 -5.73 7.92 -20.84
CA ILE A 169 -6.10 8.95 -21.83
C ILE A 169 -4.89 9.74 -22.32
N GLY A 170 -3.98 10.11 -21.41
CA GLY A 170 -2.79 10.85 -21.80
C GLY A 170 -1.83 10.04 -22.68
N SER A 171 -1.74 8.72 -22.48
CA SER A 171 -0.98 7.80 -23.35
C SER A 171 -1.61 7.69 -24.72
N ASP A 172 -2.92 7.51 -24.80
CA ASP A 172 -3.63 7.39 -26.07
C ASP A 172 -3.48 8.69 -26.89
N LEU A 173 -3.62 9.86 -26.24
CA LEU A 173 -3.43 11.16 -26.88
C LEU A 173 -1.98 11.40 -27.33
N ASN A 174 -0.99 10.92 -26.56
CA ASN A 174 0.41 11.03 -26.93
C ASN A 174 0.72 10.17 -28.18
N GLU A 175 0.24 8.92 -28.21
CA GLU A 175 0.36 8.01 -29.36
C GLU A 175 -0.30 8.60 -30.62
N GLU A 176 -1.50 9.17 -30.50
CA GLU A 176 -2.17 9.83 -31.63
C GLU A 176 -1.38 11.05 -32.16
N SER A 177 -0.77 11.83 -31.26
CA SER A 177 0.01 13.00 -31.64
C SER A 177 1.33 12.65 -32.33
N GLU A 178 1.96 11.53 -31.97
CA GLU A 178 3.17 11.03 -32.64
C GLU A 178 2.88 10.47 -34.04
N LEU A 179 1.65 10.00 -34.28
CA LEU A 179 1.20 9.49 -35.59
C LEU A 179 0.74 10.58 -36.56
N THR A 180 0.52 11.81 -36.08
CA THR A 180 0.05 12.94 -36.91
C THR A 180 1.15 13.92 -37.34
N ILE A 181 2.39 13.74 -36.87
CA ILE A 181 3.58 14.50 -37.27
C ILE A 181 4.36 13.72 -38.33
#